data_AF-D2NTB4-F1
#
_entry.id   AF-D2NTB4-F1
#
_cell.length_a   1.000
_cell.length_b   1.000
_cell.length_c   1.000
_cell.angle_alpha   90.00
_cell.angle_beta   90.00
_cell.angle_gamma   90.00
#
_symmetry.space_group_name_H-M   'P 1'
#
loop_
_entity.id
_entity.type
_entity.pdbx_description
1 polymer ?
#
loop_
_entity_poly.entity_id
_entity_poly.type
_entity_poly.pdbx_seq_one_letter_code
_entity_poly.pdbx_strand_id
1 'polypeptide(L)'
;MEPHTFLYRTQIHRRTLLGSGALAGLGALLAACGQQASNEASAPAASTVAPSETASVTTSESPSASASPSTVRGYSGGSKAPDGEYRKADGYGPAQNVPKPNAPEEGYNEKSIEGIRKTMNAWVKWTNYGIQVGDFTESRKYISSDFTEELEGYKSFEDLYKRGGWIIDGIDNYTAHTKPWTEDGETYFWKAYREWNYITLVEPTGEWHRDVNIQKDNDTWKFEFKYSDSSWRIVDCVQVDG
;
A
#
# COMPACT_ATOMS: atom_id res chain seq x y z
N MET A 1 -7.29 -8.27 -21.95
CA MET A 1 -6.22 -8.39 -20.93
C MET A 1 -6.94 -8.84 -19.69
N GLU A 2 -6.92 -10.15 -19.43
CA GLU A 2 -7.77 -10.76 -18.40
C GLU A 2 -7.20 -10.46 -16.99
N PRO A 3 -8.06 -10.18 -15.99
CA PRO A 3 -7.60 -10.02 -14.62
C PRO A 3 -7.22 -11.39 -14.03
N HIS A 4 -5.92 -11.62 -13.83
CA HIS A 4 -5.45 -12.79 -13.10
C HIS A 4 -5.65 -12.59 -11.59
N THR A 5 -6.70 -13.23 -11.06
CA THR A 5 -7.03 -13.19 -9.62
C THR A 5 -5.98 -13.93 -8.78
N PHE A 6 -4.90 -13.24 -8.43
CA PHE A 6 -4.06 -13.64 -7.30
C PHE A 6 -4.73 -13.20 -6.00
N LEU A 7 -5.07 -14.17 -5.16
CA LEU A 7 -5.71 -13.96 -3.87
C LEU A 7 -4.72 -13.38 -2.85
N TYR A 8 -4.46 -12.06 -2.92
CA TYR A 8 -4.06 -11.34 -1.71
C TYR A 8 -5.28 -11.31 -0.78
N ARG A 9 -5.20 -12.10 0.29
CA ARG A 9 -6.33 -12.37 1.19
C ARG A 9 -6.50 -11.24 2.20
N THR A 10 -6.89 -10.06 1.75
CA THR A 10 -7.32 -8.92 2.60
C THR A 10 -8.67 -9.16 3.30
N GLN A 11 -9.06 -10.43 3.49
CA GLN A 11 -10.01 -10.82 4.53
C GLN A 11 -9.25 -11.00 5.85
N ILE A 12 -8.94 -9.90 6.52
CA ILE A 12 -8.62 -9.92 7.95
C ILE A 12 -9.94 -10.13 8.71
N HIS A 13 -10.40 -11.38 8.72
CA HIS A 13 -11.42 -11.81 9.67
C HIS A 13 -10.76 -11.88 11.04
N ARG A 14 -11.06 -10.90 11.91
CA ARG A 14 -10.70 -10.95 13.33
C ARG A 14 -11.37 -12.15 13.97
N ARG A 15 -10.66 -13.28 14.03
CA ARG A 15 -11.11 -14.48 14.74
C ARG A 15 -11.06 -14.21 16.23
N THR A 16 -12.21 -14.39 16.87
CA THR A 16 -12.41 -14.44 18.31
C THR A 16 -11.30 -15.25 19.00
N LEU A 17 -10.46 -14.60 19.79
CA LEU A 17 -9.37 -15.24 20.51
C LEU A 17 -9.86 -15.61 21.93
N LEU A 18 -10.45 -16.81 22.04
CA LEU A 18 -10.88 -17.41 23.30
C LEU A 18 -10.35 -18.84 23.41
N GLY A 19 -9.58 -19.11 24.46
CA GLY A 19 -9.47 -20.45 25.05
C GLY A 19 -8.20 -21.27 24.76
N SER A 20 -7.32 -21.27 25.76
CA SER A 20 -6.78 -22.51 26.37
C SER A 20 -5.85 -23.46 25.58
N GLY A 21 -4.59 -23.52 26.03
CA GLY A 21 -4.13 -24.73 26.73
C GLY A 21 -3.14 -25.70 26.04
N ALA A 22 -1.98 -25.82 26.69
CA ALA A 22 -1.22 -27.06 26.94
C ALA A 22 -0.33 -27.74 25.86
N LEU A 23 0.98 -27.71 26.17
CA LEU A 23 1.94 -28.84 26.24
C LEU A 23 2.48 -29.57 24.98
N ALA A 24 3.80 -29.36 24.80
CA ALA A 24 4.88 -30.37 24.64
C ALA A 24 4.95 -31.30 23.40
N GLY A 25 6.17 -31.48 22.87
CA GLY A 25 6.51 -32.68 22.06
C GLY A 25 7.77 -32.58 21.19
N LEU A 26 8.77 -33.41 21.49
CA LEU A 26 10.08 -33.57 20.85
C LEU A 26 10.10 -33.81 19.32
N GLY A 27 11.25 -33.58 18.68
CA GLY A 27 11.64 -34.24 17.42
C GLY A 27 12.89 -33.64 16.78
N ALA A 28 13.91 -34.44 16.46
CA ALA A 28 15.19 -33.97 15.91
C ALA A 28 15.67 -34.80 14.70
N LEU A 29 16.72 -34.29 14.03
CA LEU A 29 17.76 -34.98 13.24
C LEU A 29 17.73 -34.96 11.68
N LEU A 30 18.92 -34.62 11.13
CA LEU A 30 19.56 -35.04 9.86
C LEU A 30 18.97 -34.53 8.52
N ALA A 31 19.68 -34.52 7.37
CA ALA A 31 21.11 -34.34 7.01
C ALA A 31 21.27 -34.38 5.46
N ALA A 32 22.51 -34.16 4.96
CA ALA A 32 22.98 -34.25 3.56
C ALA A 32 22.52 -33.12 2.60
N CYS A 33 23.37 -32.38 1.86
CA CYS A 33 24.64 -32.64 1.12
C CYS A 33 24.45 -33.30 -0.26
N GLY A 34 25.05 -32.69 -1.30
CA GLY A 34 25.31 -33.37 -2.59
C GLY A 34 25.32 -32.48 -3.83
N GLN A 35 26.48 -31.88 -4.18
CA GLN A 35 26.75 -31.51 -5.57
C GLN A 35 26.84 -32.76 -6.47
N GLN A 36 26.54 -32.60 -7.76
CA GLN A 36 27.26 -33.34 -8.80
C GLN A 36 27.47 -32.47 -10.06
N ALA A 37 28.56 -32.71 -10.78
CA ALA A 37 29.08 -31.87 -11.86
C ALA A 37 29.36 -32.69 -13.15
N SER A 38 29.90 -32.04 -14.19
CA SER A 38 30.48 -32.64 -15.44
C SER A 38 29.46 -33.38 -16.34
N ASN A 39 29.63 -33.59 -17.66
CA ASN A 39 30.57 -33.14 -18.72
C ASN A 39 29.84 -33.35 -20.10
N GLU A 40 30.34 -33.03 -21.31
CA GLU A 40 31.64 -32.54 -21.80
C GLU A 40 31.47 -31.63 -23.06
N ALA A 41 32.52 -31.49 -23.88
CA ALA A 41 32.56 -30.76 -25.16
C ALA A 41 32.17 -31.61 -26.39
N SER A 42 31.86 -30.95 -27.53
CA SER A 42 32.65 -31.10 -28.79
C SER A 42 32.13 -30.23 -29.94
N ALA A 43 33.07 -29.55 -30.61
CA ALA A 43 32.96 -29.05 -32.00
C ALA A 43 33.54 -30.13 -32.95
N PRO A 44 33.80 -29.93 -34.27
CA PRO A 44 33.65 -28.73 -35.12
C PRO A 44 33.10 -29.01 -36.54
N ALA A 45 33.07 -27.99 -37.40
CA ALA A 45 33.66 -27.98 -38.76
C ALA A 45 32.98 -26.93 -39.68
N ALA A 46 33.77 -26.34 -40.58
CA ALA A 46 33.37 -25.19 -41.40
C ALA A 46 32.89 -25.58 -42.81
N SER A 47 32.28 -24.62 -43.51
CA SER A 47 32.38 -24.51 -44.98
C SER A 47 32.22 -23.04 -45.42
N THR A 48 33.13 -22.60 -46.29
CA THR A 48 33.23 -21.25 -46.86
C THR A 48 32.61 -21.19 -48.26
N VAL A 49 32.19 -20.00 -48.71
CA VAL A 49 32.31 -19.43 -50.08
C VAL A 49 31.88 -17.95 -50.03
N ALA A 50 32.44 -17.11 -50.90
CA ALA A 50 32.35 -15.64 -50.83
C ALA A 50 31.48 -15.02 -51.98
N PRO A 51 31.68 -13.77 -52.47
CA PRO A 51 30.73 -12.69 -52.21
C PRO A 51 30.07 -12.09 -53.48
N SER A 52 29.12 -11.16 -53.29
CA SER A 52 28.71 -10.18 -54.32
C SER A 52 28.10 -8.94 -53.69
N GLU A 53 28.49 -7.77 -54.19
CA GLU A 53 27.92 -6.48 -53.80
C GLU A 53 26.67 -6.15 -54.64
N THR A 54 25.66 -5.54 -54.02
CA THR A 54 24.97 -4.39 -54.64
C THR A 54 24.19 -3.62 -53.56
N ALA A 55 24.30 -2.29 -53.58
CA ALA A 55 23.63 -1.43 -52.62
C ALA A 55 22.17 -1.16 -52.99
N SER A 56 21.28 -1.07 -52.00
CA SER A 56 20.22 -0.05 -51.97
C SER A 56 19.66 0.13 -50.56
N VAL A 57 19.36 1.38 -50.23
CA VAL A 57 18.92 1.85 -48.91
C VAL A 57 17.45 1.51 -48.68
N THR A 58 17.11 0.95 -47.53
CA THR A 58 15.88 1.28 -46.79
C THR A 58 16.11 1.20 -45.29
N THR A 59 15.64 2.23 -44.59
CA THR A 59 15.70 2.37 -43.13
C THR A 59 14.72 1.43 -42.44
N SER A 60 15.20 0.65 -41.49
CA SER A 60 14.39 0.17 -40.37
C SER A 60 15.30 -0.12 -39.17
N GLU A 61 15.48 0.88 -38.31
CA GLU A 61 16.02 0.62 -36.98
C GLU A 61 15.01 -0.23 -36.23
N SER A 62 15.32 -1.52 -36.09
CA SER A 62 14.68 -2.38 -35.11
C SER A 62 15.55 -2.35 -33.86
N PRO A 63 15.25 -1.50 -32.85
CA PRO A 63 15.77 -1.73 -31.51
C PRO A 63 15.10 -3.01 -31.04
N SER A 64 15.84 -4.13 -31.15
CA SER A 64 15.50 -5.37 -30.47
C SER A 64 15.64 -5.10 -28.97
N ALA A 65 14.58 -4.56 -28.38
CA ALA A 65 14.50 -4.23 -26.98
C ALA A 65 14.44 -5.54 -26.20
N SER A 66 15.62 -6.07 -25.86
CA SER A 66 15.77 -6.95 -24.71
C SER A 66 15.29 -6.17 -23.49
N ALA A 67 14.02 -6.34 -23.17
CA ALA A 67 13.36 -5.65 -22.07
C ALA A 67 13.84 -6.25 -20.75
N SER A 68 15.04 -5.87 -20.32
CA SER A 68 15.29 -5.66 -18.90
C SER A 68 14.16 -4.79 -18.38
N PRO A 69 13.37 -5.22 -17.38
CA PRO A 69 12.19 -4.50 -16.94
C PRO A 69 12.60 -3.11 -16.45
N SER A 70 12.28 -2.10 -17.25
CA SER A 70 12.70 -0.73 -16.98
C SER A 70 12.04 -0.26 -15.70
N THR A 71 12.82 -0.17 -14.64
CA THR A 71 12.36 0.16 -13.27
C THR A 71 11.99 1.64 -13.12
N VAL A 72 11.91 2.36 -14.25
CA VAL A 72 11.54 3.78 -14.31
C VAL A 72 10.02 3.87 -14.25
N ARG A 73 9.52 4.16 -13.06
CA ARG A 73 8.13 4.53 -12.82
C ARG A 73 7.74 5.66 -13.78
N GLY A 74 6.65 5.48 -14.54
CA GLY A 74 6.14 6.50 -15.45
C GLY A 74 5.51 7.68 -14.72
N TYR A 75 5.06 8.66 -15.49
CA TYR A 75 4.32 9.82 -15.00
C TYR A 75 2.83 9.65 -15.27
N SER A 76 1.98 10.01 -14.31
CA SER A 76 0.54 10.14 -14.56
C SER A 76 0.23 11.16 -15.66
N GLY A 77 -0.76 10.87 -16.50
CA GLY A 77 -1.00 11.61 -17.75
C GLY A 77 0.14 11.48 -18.78
N GLY A 78 0.98 10.45 -18.67
CA GLY A 78 2.06 10.13 -19.61
C GLY A 78 3.21 11.15 -19.68
N SER A 79 3.23 12.16 -18.82
CA SER A 79 4.20 13.27 -18.86
C SER A 79 4.41 13.89 -17.49
N LYS A 80 5.61 14.45 -17.25
CA LYS A 80 5.88 15.23 -16.03
C LYS A 80 4.91 16.41 -15.98
N ALA A 81 4.20 16.57 -14.87
CA ALA A 81 3.36 17.73 -14.62
C ALA A 81 4.21 19.01 -14.48
N PRO A 82 3.72 20.18 -14.93
CA PRO A 82 4.24 21.48 -14.52
C PRO A 82 4.36 21.57 -12.99
N ASP A 83 5.37 22.27 -12.49
CA ASP A 83 5.62 22.32 -11.04
C ASP A 83 4.42 22.95 -10.31
N GLY A 84 3.86 22.21 -9.34
CA GLY A 84 2.65 22.59 -8.60
C GLY A 84 1.32 22.14 -9.23
N GLU A 85 1.30 21.69 -10.50
CA GLU A 85 0.09 21.09 -11.09
C GLU A 85 -0.12 19.68 -10.54
N TYR A 86 -1.09 19.52 -9.64
CA TYR A 86 -1.46 18.21 -9.10
C TYR A 86 -2.08 17.33 -10.18
N ARG A 87 -1.55 16.11 -10.35
CA ARG A 87 -2.16 15.05 -11.14
C ARG A 87 -2.40 13.84 -10.26
N LYS A 88 -3.61 13.26 -10.33
CA LYS A 88 -3.93 11.98 -9.69
C LYS A 88 -3.08 10.86 -10.31
N ALA A 89 -2.86 9.78 -9.56
CA ALA A 89 -2.30 8.56 -10.12
C ALA A 89 -3.24 7.97 -11.19
N ASP A 90 -2.67 7.27 -12.16
CA ASP A 90 -3.38 6.54 -13.20
C ASP A 90 -2.58 5.30 -13.65
N GLY A 91 -2.97 4.67 -14.76
CA GLY A 91 -2.27 3.49 -15.29
C GLY A 91 -0.86 3.75 -15.85
N TYR A 92 -0.44 5.01 -15.98
CA TYR A 92 0.90 5.39 -16.46
C TYR A 92 1.87 5.71 -15.31
N GLY A 93 1.37 6.11 -14.14
CA GLY A 93 2.23 6.47 -13.02
C GLY A 93 1.50 6.97 -11.77
N PRO A 94 2.28 7.36 -10.75
CA PRO A 94 1.77 7.77 -9.45
C PRO A 94 1.18 9.18 -9.52
N ALA A 95 0.58 9.62 -8.41
CA ALA A 95 0.19 11.00 -8.28
C ALA A 95 1.41 11.93 -8.33
N GLN A 96 1.28 13.07 -9.01
CA GLN A 96 2.32 14.09 -9.14
C GLN A 96 1.91 15.35 -8.38
N ASN A 97 2.88 16.05 -7.79
CA ASN A 97 2.68 17.30 -7.06
C ASN A 97 1.56 17.22 -6.01
N VAL A 98 1.45 16.10 -5.29
CA VAL A 98 0.42 15.90 -4.26
C VAL A 98 0.53 17.01 -3.20
N PRO A 99 -0.53 17.81 -2.98
CA PRO A 99 -0.51 18.84 -1.95
C PRO A 99 -0.31 18.22 -0.57
N LYS A 100 0.70 18.69 0.17
CA LYS A 100 0.88 18.29 1.56
C LYS A 100 -0.29 18.81 2.41
N PRO A 101 -0.88 18.00 3.29
CA PRO A 101 -1.80 18.49 4.31
C PRO A 101 -1.19 19.64 5.12
N ASN A 102 -2.06 20.55 5.56
CA ASN A 102 -1.69 21.57 6.54
C ASN A 102 -1.32 20.92 7.88
N ALA A 103 -0.68 21.69 8.76
CA ALA A 103 -0.53 21.31 10.16
C ALA A 103 -1.90 20.95 10.79
N PRO A 104 -1.94 20.04 11.78
CA PRO A 104 -3.15 19.73 12.53
C PRO A 104 -3.80 21.00 13.10
N GLU A 105 -5.12 20.95 13.25
CA GLU A 105 -5.89 22.04 13.83
C GLU A 105 -5.46 22.31 15.28
N GLU A 106 -5.44 23.58 15.68
CA GLU A 106 -5.07 23.97 17.04
C GLU A 106 -5.93 23.25 18.09
N GLY A 107 -5.29 22.76 19.16
CA GLY A 107 -5.93 21.97 20.19
C GLY A 107 -6.16 20.48 19.84
N TYR A 108 -5.65 19.97 18.72
CA TYR A 108 -5.73 18.53 18.41
C TYR A 108 -5.14 17.63 19.52
N ASN A 109 -4.15 18.14 20.25
CA ASN A 109 -3.46 17.46 21.33
C ASN A 109 -4.02 17.79 22.72
N GLU A 110 -5.12 18.53 22.85
CA GLU A 110 -5.80 18.73 24.14
C GLU A 110 -6.51 17.45 24.57
N LYS A 111 -6.48 17.09 25.87
CA LYS A 111 -7.28 15.97 26.41
C LYS A 111 -8.78 16.32 26.48
N SER A 112 -9.40 16.49 25.32
CA SER A 112 -10.80 16.83 25.11
C SER A 112 -11.41 16.00 23.97
N ILE A 113 -12.74 15.92 23.94
CA ILE A 113 -13.49 15.29 22.83
C ILE A 113 -13.17 15.94 21.48
N GLU A 114 -12.81 17.24 21.48
CA GLU A 114 -12.45 17.96 20.26
C GLU A 114 -11.02 17.64 19.79
N GLY A 115 -10.10 17.40 20.72
CA GLY A 115 -8.77 16.87 20.42
C GLY A 115 -8.83 15.52 19.69
N ILE A 116 -9.75 14.63 20.09
CA ILE A 116 -10.01 13.36 19.39
C ILE A 116 -10.43 13.61 17.94
N ARG A 117 -11.41 14.50 17.71
CA ARG A 117 -11.90 14.81 16.34
C ARG A 117 -10.79 15.33 15.45
N LYS A 118 -10.04 16.32 15.94
CA LYS A 118 -8.94 16.96 15.21
C LYS A 118 -7.78 16.01 14.96
N THR A 119 -7.48 15.13 15.91
CA THR A 119 -6.49 14.05 15.75
C THR A 119 -6.91 13.07 14.66
N MET A 120 -8.16 12.57 14.69
CA MET A 120 -8.65 11.68 13.64
C MET A 120 -8.66 12.38 12.26
N ASN A 121 -9.05 13.65 12.22
CA ASN A 121 -9.06 14.42 10.97
C ASN A 121 -7.63 14.61 10.40
N ALA A 122 -6.65 14.90 11.25
CA ALA A 122 -5.24 14.98 10.87
C ALA A 122 -4.72 13.61 10.39
N TRP A 123 -5.03 12.53 11.09
CA TRP A 123 -4.70 11.16 10.69
C TRP A 123 -5.23 10.84 9.29
N VAL A 124 -6.55 11.01 9.03
CA VAL A 124 -7.15 10.76 7.71
C VAL A 124 -6.48 11.59 6.60
N LYS A 125 -6.25 12.89 6.84
CA LYS A 125 -5.57 13.77 5.88
C LYS A 125 -4.15 13.27 5.55
N TRP A 126 -3.37 12.88 6.54
CA TRP A 126 -2.00 12.38 6.34
C TRP A 126 -1.97 10.98 5.73
N THR A 127 -2.91 10.09 6.08
CA THR A 127 -2.99 8.75 5.50
C THR A 127 -3.39 8.80 4.03
N ASN A 128 -4.35 9.64 3.67
CA ASN A 128 -4.70 9.92 2.27
C ASN A 128 -3.56 10.55 1.47
N TYR A 129 -2.69 11.33 2.11
CA TYR A 129 -1.46 11.83 1.49
C TYR A 129 -0.47 10.66 1.26
N GLY A 130 -0.22 9.87 2.30
CA GLY A 130 0.68 8.72 2.27
C GLY A 130 0.29 7.66 1.24
N ILE A 131 -1.00 7.39 1.07
CA ILE A 131 -1.53 6.48 0.02
C ILE A 131 -1.11 6.96 -1.38
N GLN A 132 -1.07 8.26 -1.63
CA GLN A 132 -0.72 8.80 -2.95
C GLN A 132 0.79 8.86 -3.21
N VAL A 133 1.61 9.11 -2.18
CA VAL A 133 3.07 9.33 -2.33
C VAL A 133 3.95 8.18 -1.83
N GLY A 134 3.40 7.22 -1.08
CA GLY A 134 4.14 6.11 -0.47
C GLY A 134 4.89 6.45 0.83
N ASP A 135 4.48 7.50 1.55
CA ASP A 135 5.12 7.98 2.78
C ASP A 135 4.09 8.23 3.88
N PHE A 136 4.09 7.37 4.91
CA PHE A 136 3.16 7.42 6.04
C PHE A 136 3.84 7.96 7.32
N THR A 137 5.01 8.59 7.21
CA THR A 137 5.78 9.12 8.36
C THR A 137 4.95 10.05 9.23
N GLU A 138 4.11 10.90 8.62
CA GLU A 138 3.23 11.80 9.35
C GLU A 138 1.99 11.07 9.92
N SER A 139 1.39 10.12 9.20
CA SER A 139 0.26 9.30 9.71
C SER A 139 0.60 8.55 10.98
N ARG A 140 1.82 8.01 11.06
CA ARG A 140 2.33 7.29 12.24
C ARG A 140 2.39 8.16 13.50
N LYS A 141 2.26 9.49 13.41
CA LYS A 141 2.19 10.40 14.56
C LYS A 141 0.83 10.44 15.27
N TYR A 142 -0.21 9.86 14.70
CA TYR A 142 -1.57 9.88 15.25
C TYR A 142 -2.09 8.50 15.69
N ILE A 143 -1.28 7.45 15.51
CA ILE A 143 -1.61 6.07 15.92
C ILE A 143 -0.62 5.57 16.98
N SER A 144 -1.00 4.54 17.72
CA SER A 144 -0.10 3.81 18.65
C SER A 144 0.83 2.86 17.90
N SER A 145 1.98 2.53 18.50
CA SER A 145 2.82 1.39 18.11
C SER A 145 2.09 0.06 18.17
N ASP A 146 1.03 -0.01 18.98
CA ASP A 146 0.28 -1.25 19.23
C ASP A 146 -0.80 -1.50 18.16
N PHE A 147 -1.08 -0.51 17.30
CA PHE A 147 -2.05 -0.63 16.21
C PHE A 147 -1.42 -1.36 15.01
N THR A 148 -1.04 -2.61 15.21
CA THR A 148 -0.18 -3.37 14.29
C THR A 148 -0.81 -3.56 12.90
N GLU A 149 -2.12 -3.76 12.81
CA GLU A 149 -2.86 -3.94 11.54
C GLU A 149 -2.68 -2.74 10.60
N GLU A 150 -2.84 -1.52 11.12
CA GLU A 150 -2.65 -0.28 10.36
C GLU A 150 -1.16 -0.05 10.01
N LEU A 151 -0.26 -0.35 10.96
CA LEU A 151 1.19 -0.21 10.76
C LEU A 151 1.75 -1.16 9.69
N GLU A 152 1.19 -2.37 9.59
CA GLU A 152 1.46 -3.36 8.54
C GLU A 152 0.88 -2.93 7.20
N GLY A 153 -0.33 -2.36 7.17
CA GLY A 153 -0.91 -1.73 5.99
C GLY A 153 -0.01 -0.64 5.40
N TYR A 154 0.44 0.30 6.22
CA TYR A 154 1.39 1.35 5.79
C TYR A 154 2.69 0.75 5.27
N LYS A 155 3.24 -0.26 5.96
CA LYS A 155 4.46 -0.92 5.50
C LYS A 155 4.27 -1.58 4.13
N SER A 156 3.14 -2.24 3.90
CA SER A 156 2.81 -2.85 2.60
C SER A 156 2.79 -1.81 1.47
N PHE A 157 2.15 -0.65 1.70
CA PHE A 157 2.11 0.45 0.73
C PHE A 157 3.47 1.13 0.53
N GLU A 158 4.22 1.41 1.60
CA GLU A 158 5.60 1.92 1.51
C GLU A 158 6.49 0.95 0.73
N ASP A 159 6.40 -0.34 1.00
CA ASP A 159 7.18 -1.37 0.32
C ASP A 159 6.80 -1.45 -1.16
N LEU A 160 5.50 -1.46 -1.52
CA LEU A 160 5.03 -1.32 -2.91
C LEU A 160 5.68 -0.13 -3.64
N TYR A 161 5.70 1.04 -3.01
CA TYR A 161 6.32 2.23 -3.57
C TYR A 161 7.85 2.07 -3.73
N LYS A 162 8.55 1.49 -2.76
CA LYS A 162 10.01 1.23 -2.82
C LYS A 162 10.40 0.31 -3.99
N ARG A 163 9.57 -0.67 -4.35
CA ARG A 163 9.82 -1.57 -5.50
C ARG A 163 9.50 -0.93 -6.85
N GLY A 164 8.83 0.22 -6.87
CA GLY A 164 8.48 0.98 -8.06
C GLY A 164 6.98 1.06 -8.37
N GLY A 165 6.13 0.33 -7.63
CA GLY A 165 4.68 0.35 -7.78
C GLY A 165 4.02 1.61 -7.21
N TRP A 166 2.70 1.75 -7.39
CA TRP A 166 1.94 2.89 -6.89
C TRP A 166 0.47 2.56 -6.66
N ILE A 167 -0.25 3.47 -6.02
CA ILE A 167 -1.69 3.32 -5.76
C ILE A 167 -2.49 4.30 -6.62
N ILE A 168 -3.62 3.82 -7.17
CA ILE A 168 -4.64 4.65 -7.82
C ILE A 168 -5.89 4.67 -6.94
N ASP A 169 -6.37 5.88 -6.65
CA ASP A 169 -7.48 6.15 -5.72
C ASP A 169 -7.15 5.66 -4.29
N GLY A 170 -8.05 4.95 -3.61
CA GLY A 170 -7.86 4.49 -2.23
C GLY A 170 -8.00 5.61 -1.19
N ILE A 171 -8.69 6.69 -1.52
CA ILE A 171 -8.87 7.84 -0.61
C ILE A 171 -10.06 7.60 0.31
N ASP A 172 -9.81 7.70 1.61
CA ASP A 172 -10.81 7.51 2.67
C ASP A 172 -11.39 8.84 3.15
N ASN A 173 -12.72 8.91 3.26
CA ASN A 173 -13.42 9.97 3.97
C ASN A 173 -14.18 9.37 5.15
N TYR A 174 -13.96 9.89 6.36
CA TYR A 174 -14.65 9.42 7.57
C TYR A 174 -15.66 10.46 8.04
N THR A 175 -16.91 10.05 8.16
CA THR A 175 -18.01 10.88 8.64
C THR A 175 -18.65 10.26 9.88
N ALA A 176 -19.01 11.08 10.87
CA ALA A 176 -19.53 10.59 12.13
C ALA A 176 -20.68 11.47 12.62
N HIS A 177 -21.80 10.82 12.96
CA HIS A 177 -23.01 11.50 13.46
C HIS A 177 -23.08 11.57 14.99
N THR A 178 -22.20 10.84 15.68
CA THR A 178 -22.11 10.81 17.15
C THR A 178 -20.88 11.59 17.64
N LYS A 179 -20.82 11.86 18.94
CA LYS A 179 -19.59 12.34 19.60
C LYS A 179 -18.77 11.12 20.05
N PRO A 180 -17.42 11.22 20.12
CA PRO A 180 -16.63 10.25 20.87
C PRO A 180 -17.17 10.10 22.30
N TRP A 181 -17.15 8.88 22.83
CA TRP A 181 -17.62 8.55 24.18
C TRP A 181 -16.58 7.71 24.93
N THR A 182 -16.78 7.53 26.23
CA THR A 182 -15.92 6.71 27.11
C THR A 182 -16.78 6.15 28.24
N GLU A 183 -16.38 5.01 28.80
CA GLU A 183 -17.02 4.38 29.97
C GLU A 183 -16.15 4.50 31.23
N ASP A 184 -14.83 4.65 31.06
CA ASP A 184 -13.80 4.65 32.11
C ASP A 184 -13.11 6.03 32.31
N GLY A 185 -13.17 6.92 31.33
CA GLY A 185 -12.41 8.18 31.30
C GLY A 185 -10.97 8.07 30.78
N GLU A 186 -10.57 6.87 30.34
CA GLU A 186 -9.22 6.54 29.88
C GLU A 186 -9.22 6.11 28.41
N THR A 187 -10.14 5.21 28.06
CA THR A 187 -10.34 4.67 26.71
C THR A 187 -11.55 5.34 26.07
N TYR A 188 -11.34 5.95 24.90
CA TYR A 188 -12.39 6.64 24.17
C TYR A 188 -12.72 5.91 22.87
N PHE A 189 -14.00 5.88 22.51
CA PHE A 189 -14.48 5.23 21.30
C PHE A 189 -15.19 6.23 20.40
N TRP A 190 -15.13 6.01 19.08
CA TRP A 190 -15.94 6.77 18.13
C TRP A 190 -16.37 5.88 16.96
N LYS A 191 -17.66 5.95 16.59
CA LYS A 191 -18.17 5.35 15.34
C LYS A 191 -18.05 6.37 14.22
N ALA A 192 -17.42 6.00 13.12
CA ALA A 192 -17.39 6.76 11.88
C ALA A 192 -17.68 5.85 10.69
N TYR A 193 -18.54 6.29 9.79
CA TYR A 193 -18.78 5.67 8.50
C TYR A 193 -17.63 6.05 7.53
N ARG A 194 -17.06 5.04 6.87
CA ARG A 194 -15.96 5.15 5.91
C ARG A 194 -16.51 5.20 4.49
N GLU A 195 -16.47 6.38 3.90
CA GLU A 195 -16.73 6.58 2.48
C GLU A 195 -15.41 6.43 1.69
N TRP A 196 -15.37 5.42 0.82
CA TRP A 196 -14.30 5.22 -0.17
C TRP A 196 -14.88 4.50 -1.39
N ASN A 197 -14.22 4.60 -2.55
CA ASN A 197 -14.74 4.04 -3.81
C ASN A 197 -14.08 2.71 -4.18
N TYR A 198 -12.77 2.74 -4.39
CA TYR A 198 -11.93 1.59 -4.70
C TYR A 198 -10.47 1.97 -4.40
N ILE A 199 -9.60 0.97 -4.33
CA ILE A 199 -8.14 1.14 -4.33
C ILE A 199 -7.56 0.24 -5.41
N THR A 200 -6.63 0.74 -6.21
CA THR A 200 -5.88 -0.09 -7.18
C THR A 200 -4.41 -0.09 -6.79
N LEU A 201 -3.86 -1.26 -6.53
CA LEU A 201 -2.41 -1.44 -6.35
C LEU A 201 -1.82 -1.78 -7.71
N VAL A 202 -0.88 -0.97 -8.21
CA VAL A 202 -0.18 -1.21 -9.47
C VAL A 202 1.26 -1.59 -9.18
N GLU A 203 1.65 -2.77 -9.64
CA GLU A 203 2.99 -3.32 -9.46
C GLU A 203 3.99 -2.76 -10.49
N PRO A 204 5.31 -2.83 -10.22
CA PRO A 204 6.34 -2.38 -11.17
C PRO A 204 6.29 -3.09 -12.53
N THR A 205 5.68 -4.27 -12.59
CA THR A 205 5.44 -5.06 -13.81
C THR A 205 4.30 -4.54 -14.68
N GLY A 206 3.48 -3.61 -14.16
CA GLY A 206 2.21 -3.19 -14.76
C GLY A 206 1.03 -4.11 -14.45
N GLU A 207 1.25 -5.21 -13.72
CA GLU A 207 0.18 -5.99 -13.11
C GLU A 207 -0.54 -5.14 -12.05
N TRP A 208 -1.83 -5.36 -11.86
CA TRP A 208 -2.60 -4.58 -10.89
C TRP A 208 -3.68 -5.41 -10.21
N HIS A 209 -3.98 -5.04 -8.96
CA HIS A 209 -5.09 -5.57 -8.18
C HIS A 209 -6.03 -4.43 -7.79
N ARG A 210 -7.33 -4.69 -7.68
CA ARG A 210 -8.33 -3.69 -7.26
C ARG A 210 -9.31 -4.26 -6.25
N ASP A 211 -9.39 -3.61 -5.09
CA ASP A 211 -10.48 -3.77 -4.14
C ASP A 211 -11.49 -2.62 -4.33
N VAL A 212 -12.79 -2.91 -4.22
CA VAL A 212 -13.89 -1.96 -4.44
C VAL A 212 -14.78 -1.95 -3.19
N ASN A 213 -15.24 -0.77 -2.77
CA ASN A 213 -16.23 -0.69 -1.72
C ASN A 213 -17.59 -1.21 -2.20
N ILE A 214 -17.92 -2.44 -1.78
CA ILE A 214 -19.23 -3.08 -2.01
C ILE A 214 -20.22 -2.88 -0.85
N GLN A 215 -19.79 -2.26 0.26
CA GLN A 215 -20.58 -2.07 1.48
C GLN A 215 -20.97 -0.60 1.68
N LYS A 216 -21.33 0.11 0.60
CA LYS A 216 -21.59 1.57 0.62
C LYS A 216 -22.68 2.02 1.60
N ASP A 217 -23.57 1.13 2.01
CA ASP A 217 -24.63 1.45 2.99
C ASP A 217 -24.29 0.96 4.42
N ASN A 218 -23.16 0.26 4.64
CA ASN A 218 -22.76 -0.30 5.94
C ASN A 218 -21.24 -0.48 6.09
N ASP A 219 -20.43 0.56 5.85
CA ASP A 219 -18.98 0.56 6.11
C ASP A 219 -18.63 1.38 7.35
N THR A 220 -19.21 1.01 8.51
CA THR A 220 -19.01 1.72 9.77
C THR A 220 -17.87 1.11 10.58
N TRP A 221 -17.01 1.97 11.14
CA TRP A 221 -15.86 1.59 11.95
C TRP A 221 -15.96 2.19 13.35
N LYS A 222 -15.77 1.35 14.38
CA LYS A 222 -15.57 1.79 15.75
C LYS A 222 -14.07 1.89 16.03
N PHE A 223 -13.57 3.11 16.15
CA PHE A 223 -12.21 3.43 16.55
C PHE A 223 -12.07 3.42 18.07
N GLU A 224 -10.89 3.00 18.56
CA GLU A 224 -10.44 3.17 19.94
C GLU A 224 -9.31 4.22 20.00
N PHE A 225 -9.40 5.14 20.96
CA PHE A 225 -8.45 6.21 21.19
C PHE A 225 -7.98 6.21 22.64
N LYS A 226 -6.69 6.50 22.85
CA LYS A 226 -6.11 6.76 24.17
C LYS A 226 -5.32 8.06 24.16
N TYR A 227 -5.24 8.71 25.32
CA TYR A 227 -4.43 9.92 25.49
C TYR A 227 -3.12 9.58 26.21
N SER A 228 -2.00 9.64 25.50
CA SER A 228 -0.66 9.37 26.02
C SER A 228 0.34 10.40 25.51
N ASP A 229 1.39 10.67 26.30
CA ASP A 229 2.50 11.55 25.92
C ASP A 229 2.07 12.93 25.40
N SER A 230 1.03 13.49 26.03
CA SER A 230 0.38 14.76 25.65
C SER A 230 -0.20 14.79 24.22
N SER A 231 -0.71 13.65 23.75
CA SER A 231 -1.36 13.50 22.45
C SER A 231 -2.48 12.46 22.47
N TRP A 232 -3.47 12.57 21.59
CA TRP A 232 -4.37 11.46 21.30
C TRP A 232 -3.73 10.50 20.30
N ARG A 233 -4.00 9.21 20.48
CA ARG A 233 -3.59 8.13 19.58
C ARG A 233 -4.77 7.22 19.26
N ILE A 234 -4.95 6.88 17.99
CA ILE A 234 -5.78 5.75 17.59
C ILE A 234 -4.99 4.48 17.94
N VAL A 235 -5.60 3.58 18.71
CA VAL A 235 -4.94 2.35 19.17
C VAL A 235 -5.49 1.10 18.51
N ASP A 236 -6.73 1.15 18.05
CA ASP A 236 -7.39 0.07 17.29
C ASP A 236 -8.58 0.62 16.48
N CYS A 237 -9.04 -0.15 15.50
CA CYS A 237 -10.37 0.02 14.92
C CYS A 237 -10.99 -1.33 14.53
N VAL A 238 -12.32 -1.42 14.60
CA VAL A 238 -13.09 -2.59 14.16
C VAL A 238 -14.24 -2.17 13.27
N GLN A 239 -14.47 -2.89 12.17
CA GLN A 239 -15.71 -2.76 11.41
C GLN A 239 -16.88 -3.23 12.28
N VAL A 240 -17.98 -2.50 12.24
CA VAL A 240 -19.21 -2.73 13.02
C VAL A 240 -20.42 -2.36 12.17
N ASP A 241 -21.59 -2.92 12.50
CA ASP A 241 -22.84 -2.44 11.93
C ASP A 241 -23.11 -0.97 12.33
N GLY A 242 -23.70 -0.21 11.40
CA GLY A 242 -24.07 1.22 11.55
C GLY A 242 -24.76 1.58 12.85
#